data_AF-A0A1J5MLU7-F1
#
_entry.id   AF-A0A1J5MLU7-F1
#
_cell.length_a   1.000
_cell.length_b   1.000
_cell.length_c   1.000
_cell.angle_alpha   90.00
_cell.angle_beta   90.00
_cell.angle_gamma   90.00
#
_symmetry.space_group_name_H-M   'P 1'
#
loop_
_entity.id
_entity.type
_entity.pdbx_description
1 polymer ?
#
loop_
_entity_poly.entity_id
_entity_poly.type
_entity_poly.pdbx_seq_one_letter_code
_entity_poly.pdbx_strand_id
1 'polypeptide(L)' 'MHFDSFSDFIAMGGHAFYVWWAYGITFTLLFTLTVVSVRRKKSLLKEIAKRAQHEDKLKQMRKDKKTNESKT' A
#
# COMPACT_ATOMS: atom_id res chain seq x y z
N MET A 1 -8.71 48.43 -4.28
CA MET A 1 -8.06 47.14 -4.56
C MET A 1 -8.23 46.35 -3.26
N HIS A 2 -9.04 45.28 -3.24
CA HIS A 2 -9.56 44.68 -2.00
C HIS A 2 -9.05 43.25 -1.75
N PHE A 3 -8.12 42.78 -2.58
CA PHE A 3 -7.46 41.48 -2.47
C PHE A 3 -6.04 41.63 -3.04
N ASP A 4 -5.16 42.34 -2.33
CA ASP A 4 -3.80 42.62 -2.79
C ASP A 4 -2.82 41.46 -2.52
N SER A 5 -3.23 40.38 -1.84
CA SER A 5 -2.34 39.24 -1.58
C SER A 5 -3.06 37.95 -1.18
N PHE A 6 -2.53 36.81 -1.63
CA PHE A 6 -2.85 35.47 -1.11
C PHE A 6 -2.74 35.39 0.43
N SER A 7 -1.86 36.22 1.01
CA SER A 7 -1.71 36.37 2.45
C SER A 7 -2.97 36.90 3.12
N ASP A 8 -3.73 37.81 2.49
CA ASP A 8 -4.96 38.39 3.05
C ASP A 8 -6.10 37.37 3.02
N PHE A 9 -6.13 36.50 2.00
CA PHE A 9 -7.06 35.37 1.90
C PHE A 9 -6.83 34.31 2.99
N ILE A 10 -5.57 34.14 3.42
CA ILE A 10 -5.18 33.25 4.52
C ILE A 10 -5.33 33.91 5.89
N ALA A 11 -5.09 35.24 5.96
CA ALA A 11 -5.07 36.01 7.20
C ALA A 11 -6.40 36.67 7.58
N MET A 12 -7.46 36.56 6.75
CA MET A 12 -8.82 36.98 7.11
C MET A 12 -9.42 36.02 8.15
N GLY A 13 -8.89 36.09 9.37
CA GLY A 13 -9.50 35.72 10.65
C GLY A 13 -9.77 34.24 10.96
N GLY A 14 -9.84 33.32 9.99
CA GLY A 14 -10.16 31.92 10.32
C GLY A 14 -10.35 30.92 9.18
N HIS A 15 -10.53 31.35 7.93
CA HIS A 15 -10.87 30.42 6.85
C HIS A 15 -9.72 29.52 6.38
N ALA A 16 -8.47 29.97 6.49
CA ALA A 16 -7.31 29.16 6.10
C ALA A 16 -7.22 27.84 6.87
N PHE A 17 -7.59 27.84 8.15
CA PHE A 17 -7.66 26.61 8.96
C PHE A 17 -8.71 25.65 8.41
N TYR A 18 -9.91 26.14 8.06
CA TYR A 18 -10.95 25.31 7.48
C TYR A 18 -10.54 24.71 6.14
N VAL A 19 -9.91 25.51 5.27
CA VAL A 19 -9.41 25.03 3.98
C VAL A 19 -8.33 23.98 4.20
N TRP A 20 -7.38 24.23 5.09
CA TRP A 20 -6.33 23.25 5.40
C TRP A 20 -6.88 21.95 5.97
N TRP A 21 -7.89 21.99 6.84
CA TRP A 21 -8.56 20.79 7.34
C TRP A 21 -9.36 20.07 6.26
N ALA A 22 -10.08 20.78 5.40
CA ALA A 22 -10.82 20.18 4.29
C ALA A 22 -9.89 19.49 3.29
N TYR A 23 -8.79 20.16 2.90
CA TYR A 23 -7.75 19.58 2.06
C TYR A 23 -7.00 18.44 2.77
N GLY A 24 -6.73 18.58 4.07
CA GLY A 24 -6.07 17.56 4.87
C GLY A 24 -6.90 16.27 4.97
N ILE A 25 -8.20 16.39 5.21
CA ILE A 25 -9.12 15.23 5.30
C ILE A 25 -9.25 14.56 3.94
N THR A 26 -9.48 15.32 2.87
CA THR A 26 -9.59 14.77 1.51
C THR A 26 -8.30 14.12 1.05
N PHE A 27 -7.15 14.75 1.29
CA PHE A 27 -5.83 14.19 1.01
C PHE A 27 -5.59 12.92 1.83
N THR A 28 -5.95 12.92 3.12
CA THR A 28 -5.83 11.73 3.98
C THR A 28 -6.70 10.59 3.48
N LEU A 29 -7.93 10.86 3.01
CA LEU A 29 -8.81 9.84 2.43
C LEU A 29 -8.19 9.24 1.16
N LEU A 30 -7.75 10.09 0.23
CA LEU A 30 -7.12 9.65 -1.02
C LEU A 30 -5.83 8.88 -0.76
N PHE A 31 -5.01 9.37 0.17
CA PHE A 31 -3.78 8.71 0.57
C PHE A 31 -4.06 7.35 1.17
N THR A 32 -5.02 7.26 2.11
CA THR A 32 -5.42 6.00 2.73
C THR A 32 -5.95 5.01 1.69
N LEU A 33 -6.81 5.46 0.77
CA LEU A 33 -7.34 4.61 -0.30
C LEU A 33 -6.23 4.10 -1.23
N THR A 34 -5.28 4.97 -1.58
CA THR A 34 -4.11 4.63 -2.40
C THR A 34 -3.23 3.61 -1.69
N VAL A 35 -2.89 3.85 -0.43
CA VAL A 35 -2.10 2.93 0.41
C VAL A 35 -2.80 1.58 0.53
N VAL A 36 -4.10 1.56 0.82
CA VAL A 36 -4.91 0.33 0.92
C VAL A 36 -4.94 -0.41 -0.41
N SER A 37 -5.12 0.29 -1.53
CA SER A 37 -5.15 -0.30 -2.88
C SER A 37 -3.81 -0.97 -3.23
N VAL A 38 -2.70 -0.27 -2.98
CA VAL A 38 -1.34 -0.80 -3.22
C VAL A 38 -1.05 -1.97 -2.27
N ARG A 39 -1.42 -1.86 -0.99
CA ARG A 39 -1.23 -2.94 -0.01
C ARG A 39 -2.07 -4.16 -0.33
N ARG A 40 -3.30 -4.01 -0.84
CA ARG A 40 -4.14 -5.12 -1.28
C ARG A 40 -3.45 -5.91 -2.40
N LYS A 41 -2.96 -5.23 -3.44
CA LYS A 41 -2.21 -5.87 -4.53
C LYS A 41 -0.98 -6.63 -4.01
N LYS A 42 -0.19 -6.01 -3.12
CA LYS A 42 0.98 -6.67 -2.52
C LYS A 42 0.59 -7.83 -1.60
N SER A 43 -0.52 -7.73 -0.87
CA SER A 43 -0.99 -8.79 0.03
C SER A 43 -1.41 -10.03 -0.75
N LEU A 44 -2.14 -9.86 -1.86
CA LEU A 44 -2.54 -10.99 -2.71
C LEU A 44 -1.33 -11.71 -3.31
N LEU A 45 -0.36 -10.96 -3.85
CA LEU A 45 0.88 -11.55 -4.35
C LEU A 45 1.69 -12.23 -3.24
N LYS A 46 1.74 -11.64 -2.05
CA LYS A 46 2.44 -12.23 -0.89
C LYS A 46 1.77 -13.52 -0.42
N GLU A 47 0.44 -13.60 -0.47
CA GLU A 47 -0.30 -14.80 -0.12
C GLU A 47 -0.08 -15.93 -1.13
N ILE A 48 -0.09 -15.61 -2.43
CA ILE A 48 0.23 -16.56 -3.50
C ILE A 48 1.68 -17.05 -3.38
N ALA A 49 2.64 -16.14 -3.18
CA ALA A 49 4.04 -16.48 -2.99
C ALA A 49 4.25 -17.39 -1.76
N LYS A 50 3.52 -17.13 -0.67
CA LYS A 50 3.59 -17.96 0.54
C LYS A 50 3.07 -19.37 0.29
N ARG A 51 2.00 -19.54 -0.51
CA ARG A 51 1.49 -20.85 -0.91
C ARG A 51 2.47 -21.58 -1.84
N ALA A 52 3.05 -20.89 -2.82
CA ALA A 52 4.04 -21.45 -3.73
C ALA A 52 5.28 -21.99 -3.00
N GLN A 53 5.77 -21.27 -1.98
CA GLN A 53 6.93 -21.72 -1.19
C GLN A 53 6.70 -23.05 -0.45
N HIS A 54 5.47 -23.32 0.00
CA HIS A 54 5.16 -24.60 0.63
C HIS A 54 5.11 -25.75 -0.38
N GLU A 55 4.57 -25.50 -1.57
CA GLU A 55 4.55 -26.50 -2.64
C GLU A 55 5.93 -26.82 -3.19
N ASP A 56 6.81 -25.82 -3.32
CA ASP A 56 8.17 -26.02 -3.81
C ASP A 56 9.02 -26.85 -2.85
N LYS A 57 8.88 -26.64 -1.53
CA LYS A 57 9.52 -27.51 -0.52
C LYS A 57 9.07 -28.97 -0.66
N LEU A 58 7.78 -29.21 -0.87
CA LEU A 58 7.25 -30.56 -1.01
C LEU A 58 7.72 -31.23 -2.32
N LYS A 59 7.86 -30.45 -3.40
CA LYS A 59 8.42 -30.93 -4.68
C LYS A 59 9.91 -31.26 -4.57
N GLN A 60 10.70 -30.48 -3.83
CA GLN A 60 12.11 -30.77 -3.58
C GLN A 60 12.26 -32.07 -2.79
N MET A 61 11.51 -32.25 -1.70
CA MET A 61 11.52 -33.50 -0.92
C MET A 61 11.13 -34.73 -1.76
N ARG A 62 10.18 -34.60 -2.69
CA ARG A 62 9.82 -35.68 -3.63
C ARG A 62 10.93 -35.96 -4.66
N LYS A 63 11.64 -34.94 -5.14
CA LYS A 63 12.80 -35.13 -6.05
C LYS A 63 13.98 -35.77 -5.33
N ASP A 64 14.23 -35.39 -4.08
CA ASP A 64 15.31 -35.96 -3.27
C ASP A 64 15.03 -37.42 -2.92
N LYS A 65 13.77 -37.76 -2.58
CA LYS A 65 13.37 -39.17 -2.39
C LYS A 65 13.54 -40.00 -3.67
N LYS A 66 13.04 -39.54 -4.82
CA LYS A 66 13.19 -40.26 -6.10
C LYS A 66 14.65 -40.44 -6.53
N THR A 67 15.50 -39.45 -6.25
CA THR A 67 16.94 -39.51 -6.58
C THR A 67 17.68 -40.48 -5.67
N ASN A 68 17.27 -40.59 -4.41
CA ASN A 68 17.86 -41.54 -3.46
C ASN A 68 17.42 -42.98 -3.73
N GLU A 69 16.14 -43.20 -4.06
CA GLU A 69 15.57 -44.51 -4.37
C GLU A 69 16.09 -45.11 -5.71
N SER A 70 16.55 -44.27 -6.65
CA SER A 70 17.17 -44.69 -7.91
C SER A 70 18.66 -45.08 -7.76
N LYS A 71 19.28 -44.82 -6.61
CA LYS A 71 20.72 -45.06 -6.37
C LYS A 71 21.02 -46.28 -5.50
N THR A 72 20.01 -46.91 -4.89
CA THR A 72 20.06 -48.22 -4.22
C THR A 72 19.60 -49.32 -5.17
#